data_AF-A0A0Q6YXM8-F1
#
_entry.id   AF-A0A0Q6YXM8-F1
#
_cell.length_a   1.000
_cell.length_b   1.000
_cell.length_c   1.000
_cell.angle_alpha   90.00
_cell.angle_beta   90.00
_cell.angle_gamma   90.00
#
_symmetry.space_group_name_H-M   'P 1'
#
loop_
_entity.id
_entity.type
_entity.pdbx_description
1 polymer ?
#
loop_
_entity_poly.entity_id
_entity_poly.type
_entity_poly.pdbx_seq_one_letter_code
_entity_poly.pdbx_strand_id
1 'polypeptide(L)'
;MKITAITAVLIACALATGCREEPSKNAAGLSEATYKPSNVNVLPMTFPGRESTVFKSFGTFKEKEHPQPYRQPNTWMVYMAAPGWTKGGKPIVDRLATDAVAIERVKQFIYSNHLHDQVRVAWLQYDPNPSAAFVEDLDKVPDNFIPLFLKPHGPQVDLYIYSPATRHGNGSKSLRYDAWLKPYLPFAKKAGGDYMASNDFQRAQGFDDPDGKYWDSWARHWFIVSPDGKVVDAYFSNLGSYYIQGADKPINSLIHHLKLDADSLEIPKIVTAKYESFYTPPYWDLLDKNARDTLGVGAKQ
;
A
#
# COMPACT_ATOMS: atom_id res chain seq x y z
N MET A 1 62.77 -49.98 23.92
CA MET A 1 62.07 -48.99 24.78
C MET A 1 60.98 -48.33 23.94
N LYS A 2 59.73 -48.39 24.41
CA LYS A 2 58.57 -47.48 24.16
C LYS A 2 58.33 -47.00 22.71
N ILE A 3 57.32 -47.50 21.99
CA ILE A 3 55.88 -47.09 22.01
C ILE A 3 55.68 -45.56 21.94
N THR A 4 55.17 -45.06 20.81
CA THR A 4 53.92 -44.24 20.67
C THR A 4 53.77 -43.78 19.20
N ALA A 5 52.77 -44.29 18.46
CA ALA A 5 51.45 -43.69 18.16
C ALA A 5 51.46 -42.99 16.78
N ILE A 6 51.08 -43.66 15.68
CA ILE A 6 49.72 -43.72 15.11
C ILE A 6 48.93 -42.42 15.25
N THR A 7 48.78 -41.69 14.16
CA THR A 7 47.52 -41.02 13.81
C THR A 7 47.39 -40.97 12.29
N ALA A 8 46.79 -42.00 11.70
CA ALA A 8 46.28 -41.95 10.34
C ALA A 8 44.94 -41.21 10.39
N VAL A 9 44.90 -39.99 9.86
CA VAL A 9 43.66 -39.24 9.70
C VAL A 9 42.90 -39.87 8.53
N LEU A 10 42.00 -40.80 8.85
CA LEU A 10 40.91 -41.19 7.96
C LEU A 10 39.98 -39.99 7.84
N ILE A 11 40.14 -39.22 6.78
CA ILE A 11 39.13 -38.26 6.33
C ILE A 11 37.95 -39.11 5.85
N ALA A 12 36.99 -39.31 6.74
CA ALA A 12 35.66 -39.73 6.35
C ALA A 12 35.10 -38.63 5.44
N CYS A 13 35.01 -38.92 4.14
CA CYS A 13 34.10 -38.21 3.25
C CYS A 13 32.68 -38.50 3.73
N ALA A 14 32.24 -37.76 4.75
CA ALA A 14 30.83 -37.55 4.99
C ALA A 14 30.30 -36.83 3.76
N LEU A 15 29.73 -37.61 2.84
CA LEU A 15 28.76 -37.12 1.89
C LEU A 15 27.64 -36.53 2.72
N ALA A 16 27.77 -35.24 3.03
CA ALA A 16 26.66 -34.42 3.44
C ALA A 16 25.75 -34.28 2.22
N THR A 17 24.97 -35.32 1.94
CA THR A 17 23.64 -35.18 1.37
C THR A 17 22.79 -34.46 2.42
N GLY A 18 23.13 -33.18 2.66
CA GLY A 18 22.15 -32.27 3.20
C GLY A 18 21.07 -32.21 2.16
N CYS A 19 19.92 -32.82 2.45
CA CYS A 19 18.67 -32.48 1.79
C CYS A 19 18.53 -30.96 1.89
N ARG A 20 19.00 -30.23 0.88
CA ARG A 20 18.47 -28.91 0.60
C ARG A 20 17.03 -29.21 0.23
N GLU A 21 16.14 -29.11 1.21
CA GLU A 21 14.72 -29.02 0.94
C GLU A 21 14.59 -28.00 -0.19
N GLU A 22 14.03 -28.42 -1.32
CA GLU A 22 13.71 -27.47 -2.36
C GLU A 22 12.86 -26.39 -1.69
N PRO A 23 13.23 -25.11 -1.83
CA PRO A 23 12.46 -24.05 -1.22
C PRO A 23 11.00 -24.20 -1.66
N SER A 24 10.10 -24.41 -0.69
CA SER A 24 8.68 -24.60 -0.96
C SER A 24 8.21 -23.52 -1.92
N LYS A 25 7.56 -23.92 -3.03
CA LYS A 25 6.94 -22.98 -3.96
C LYS A 25 5.99 -22.05 -3.21
N ASN A 26 5.28 -22.57 -2.22
CA ASN A 26 4.44 -21.80 -1.33
C ASN A 26 5.14 -21.55 0.02
N ALA A 27 6.09 -20.61 0.04
CA ALA A 27 6.84 -20.28 1.25
C ALA A 27 6.00 -19.52 2.30
N ALA A 28 4.86 -18.95 1.89
CA ALA A 28 3.96 -18.22 2.78
C ALA A 28 2.86 -19.10 3.41
N GLY A 29 2.65 -20.32 2.89
CA GLY A 29 1.56 -21.20 3.32
C GLY A 29 0.17 -20.67 3.02
N LEU A 30 0.00 -19.85 1.97
CA LEU A 30 -1.29 -19.28 1.59
C LEU A 30 -2.06 -20.25 0.69
N SER A 31 -3.37 -20.32 0.91
CA SER A 31 -4.30 -21.19 0.19
C SER A 31 -5.74 -20.75 0.45
N GLU A 32 -6.69 -21.34 -0.28
CA GLU A 32 -8.13 -21.14 -0.04
C GLU A 32 -8.52 -21.37 1.43
N ALA A 33 -7.91 -22.35 2.10
CA ALA A 33 -8.18 -22.63 3.51
C ALA A 33 -7.70 -21.52 4.46
N THR A 34 -6.73 -20.71 4.02
CA THR A 34 -6.18 -19.60 4.81
C THR A 34 -6.82 -18.26 4.46
N TYR A 35 -7.66 -18.23 3.41
CA TYR A 35 -8.34 -17.02 2.97
C TYR A 35 -9.25 -16.48 4.07
N LYS A 36 -9.20 -15.16 4.25
CA LYS A 36 -10.06 -14.44 5.18
C LYS A 36 -10.77 -13.33 4.40
N PRO A 37 -12.09 -13.42 4.23
CA PRO A 37 -12.84 -12.37 3.56
C PRO A 37 -12.73 -11.08 4.36
N SER A 38 -12.61 -9.96 3.66
CA SER A 38 -12.65 -8.63 4.29
C SER A 38 -14.03 -8.27 4.85
N ASN A 39 -15.09 -8.94 4.35
CA ASN A 39 -16.49 -8.60 4.59
C ASN A 39 -16.85 -7.16 4.16
N VAL A 40 -16.15 -6.65 3.14
CA VAL A 40 -16.44 -5.36 2.51
C VAL A 40 -17.85 -5.36 1.91
N ASN A 41 -18.49 -4.19 1.90
CA ASN A 41 -19.67 -3.99 1.06
C ASN A 41 -19.20 -3.93 -0.40
N VAL A 42 -19.59 -4.91 -1.22
CA VAL A 42 -19.20 -4.96 -2.64
C VAL A 42 -19.81 -3.77 -3.38
N LEU A 43 -18.97 -2.78 -3.69
CA LEU A 43 -19.35 -1.49 -4.25
C LEU A 43 -18.34 -1.08 -5.33
N PRO A 44 -18.71 -0.23 -6.30
CA PRO A 44 -17.75 0.33 -7.25
C PRO A 44 -16.57 1.01 -6.55
N MET A 45 -15.36 0.83 -7.08
CA MET A 45 -14.18 1.54 -6.60
C MET A 45 -14.34 3.03 -6.85
N THR A 46 -14.21 3.82 -5.78
CA THR A 46 -14.25 5.29 -5.84
C THR A 46 -12.86 5.83 -5.56
N PHE A 47 -12.42 6.78 -6.39
CA PHE A 47 -11.15 7.47 -6.23
C PHE A 47 -11.39 8.83 -5.55
N PRO A 48 -10.67 9.16 -4.47
CA PRO A 48 -10.98 10.34 -3.67
C PRO A 48 -10.72 11.65 -4.41
N GLY A 49 -9.77 11.70 -5.34
CA GLY A 49 -9.51 12.85 -6.20
C GLY A 49 -10.57 13.09 -7.30
N ARG A 50 -11.55 12.19 -7.46
CA ARG A 50 -12.62 12.28 -8.47
C ARG A 50 -12.06 12.58 -9.87
N GLU A 51 -12.49 13.67 -10.51
CA GLU A 51 -12.04 14.12 -11.82
C GLU A 51 -10.55 14.51 -11.88
N SER A 52 -9.94 14.77 -10.71
CA SER A 52 -8.50 15.07 -10.60
C SER A 52 -7.65 13.80 -10.51
N THR A 53 -8.25 12.61 -10.65
CA THR A 53 -7.52 11.35 -10.58
C THR A 53 -6.80 11.08 -11.90
N VAL A 54 -5.48 10.95 -11.80
CA VAL A 54 -4.60 10.73 -12.96
C VAL A 54 -3.65 9.57 -12.71
N PHE A 55 -3.07 9.03 -13.78
CA PHE A 55 -2.12 7.93 -13.69
C PHE A 55 -0.94 8.05 -14.66
N LYS A 56 0.09 7.26 -14.38
CA LYS A 56 1.21 6.92 -15.29
C LYS A 56 1.50 5.42 -15.24
N SER A 57 1.93 4.88 -16.37
CA SER A 57 2.42 3.51 -16.48
C SER A 57 3.81 3.38 -15.86
N PHE A 58 4.17 2.20 -15.37
CA PHE A 58 5.53 1.96 -14.89
C PHE A 58 6.55 2.03 -16.03
N GLY A 59 7.76 2.52 -15.70
CA GLY A 59 8.83 2.73 -16.67
C GLY A 59 8.84 4.11 -17.32
N THR A 60 7.70 4.83 -17.32
CA THR A 60 7.60 6.16 -17.96
C THR A 60 7.86 7.33 -16.99
N PHE A 61 8.34 7.05 -15.76
CA PHE A 61 8.68 8.09 -14.76
C PHE A 61 9.83 9.02 -15.14
N LYS A 62 10.63 8.62 -16.12
CA LYS A 62 11.74 9.43 -16.65
C LYS A 62 11.35 10.09 -17.97
N GLU A 63 10.19 9.74 -18.51
CA GLU A 63 9.69 10.24 -19.78
C GLU A 63 8.79 11.43 -19.49
N LYS A 64 8.89 12.47 -20.32
CA LYS A 64 8.05 13.68 -20.24
C LYS A 64 6.63 13.40 -20.73
N GLU A 65 6.00 12.33 -20.26
CA GLU A 65 4.61 12.03 -20.54
C GLU A 65 3.70 12.78 -19.57
N HIS A 66 2.64 13.40 -20.08
CA HIS A 66 1.64 14.01 -19.21
C HIS A 66 0.80 12.93 -18.52
N PRO A 67 0.37 13.16 -17.25
CA PRO A 67 -0.44 12.22 -16.50
C PRO A 67 -1.80 12.11 -17.18
N GLN A 68 -2.29 10.89 -17.35
CA GLN A 68 -3.54 10.65 -18.08
C GLN A 68 -4.70 10.55 -17.10
N PRO A 69 -5.92 10.98 -17.46
CA PRO A 69 -7.12 10.71 -16.65
C PRO A 69 -7.25 9.21 -16.39
N TYR A 70 -7.44 8.83 -15.13
CA TYR A 70 -7.54 7.42 -14.78
C TYR A 70 -8.95 6.87 -15.02
N ARG A 71 -9.03 5.68 -15.59
CA ARG A 71 -10.24 4.86 -15.62
C ARG A 71 -9.86 3.44 -15.23
N GLN A 72 -10.69 2.82 -14.39
CA GLN A 72 -10.57 1.41 -14.04
C GLN A 72 -10.53 0.56 -15.32
N PRO A 73 -9.51 -0.28 -15.52
CA PRO A 73 -9.48 -1.21 -16.65
C PRO A 73 -10.40 -2.41 -16.40
N ASN A 74 -10.77 -3.09 -17.48
CA ASN A 74 -11.56 -4.34 -17.46
C ASN A 74 -10.68 -5.56 -17.11
N THR A 75 -9.81 -5.42 -16.11
CA THR A 75 -8.95 -6.47 -15.57
C THR A 75 -9.05 -6.46 -14.05
N TRP A 76 -8.58 -7.53 -13.39
CA TRP A 76 -8.42 -7.48 -11.95
C TRP A 76 -7.37 -6.43 -11.58
N MET A 77 -7.67 -5.64 -10.55
CA MET A 77 -6.76 -4.63 -10.03
C MET A 77 -6.49 -4.89 -8.55
N VAL A 78 -5.21 -4.86 -8.18
CA VAL A 78 -4.80 -4.73 -6.78
C VAL A 78 -4.28 -3.32 -6.58
N TYR A 79 -5.02 -2.50 -5.83
CA TYR A 79 -4.56 -1.19 -5.41
C TYR A 79 -3.95 -1.29 -4.01
N MET A 80 -2.73 -0.81 -3.85
CA MET A 80 -2.24 -0.41 -2.53
C MET A 80 -2.35 1.10 -2.41
N ALA A 81 -3.23 1.55 -1.53
CA ALA A 81 -3.28 2.94 -1.13
C ALA A 81 -2.36 3.13 0.08
N ALA A 82 -1.33 3.94 -0.07
CA ALA A 82 -0.41 4.24 1.01
C ALA A 82 -0.09 5.74 1.01
N PRO A 83 -0.06 6.38 2.20
CA PRO A 83 0.32 7.78 2.31
C PRO A 83 1.80 7.96 1.92
N GLY A 84 2.12 8.85 0.99
CA GLY A 84 3.49 9.17 0.64
C GLY A 84 4.21 10.08 1.64
N TRP A 85 3.49 10.77 2.53
CA TRP A 85 4.05 11.85 3.35
C TRP A 85 3.71 11.68 4.85
N THR A 86 4.72 11.63 5.71
CA THR A 86 4.60 11.59 7.18
C THR A 86 5.57 12.59 7.83
N LYS A 87 5.61 12.70 9.17
CA LYS A 87 6.45 13.60 10.00
C LYS A 87 7.98 13.57 9.77
N GLY A 88 8.48 12.98 8.68
CA GLY A 88 9.91 12.91 8.35
C GLY A 88 10.70 11.98 9.27
N GLY A 89 12.03 11.96 9.09
CA GLY A 89 12.95 11.11 9.86
C GLY A 89 12.97 9.64 9.45
N LYS A 90 13.80 8.82 10.10
CA LYS A 90 13.95 7.37 9.83
C LYS A 90 12.62 6.59 9.67
N PRO A 91 11.55 6.86 10.44
CA PRO A 91 10.27 6.16 10.29
C PRO A 91 9.63 6.25 8.90
N ILE A 92 9.84 7.34 8.14
CA ILE A 92 9.27 7.47 6.79
C ILE A 92 9.95 6.52 5.80
N VAL A 93 11.27 6.35 5.92
CA VAL A 93 12.08 5.49 5.05
C VAL A 93 11.72 4.04 5.30
N ASP A 94 11.67 3.62 6.57
CA ASP A 94 11.32 2.26 6.95
C ASP A 94 9.90 1.89 6.49
N ARG A 95 8.95 2.83 6.62
CA ARG A 95 7.58 2.67 6.14
C ARG A 95 7.53 2.49 4.63
N LEU A 96 8.13 3.39 3.87
CA LEU A 96 8.04 3.39 2.41
C LEU A 96 8.82 2.23 1.79
N ALA A 97 9.93 1.81 2.41
CA ALA A 97 10.59 0.55 2.09
C ALA A 97 9.66 -0.65 2.32
N THR A 98 8.94 -0.68 3.45
CA THR A 98 8.01 -1.77 3.75
C THR A 98 6.80 -1.79 2.81
N ASP A 99 6.26 -0.61 2.45
CA ASP A 99 5.18 -0.46 1.47
C ASP A 99 5.66 -0.92 0.08
N ALA A 100 6.85 -0.49 -0.36
CA ALA A 100 7.45 -0.92 -1.62
C ALA A 100 7.69 -2.44 -1.66
N VAL A 101 8.26 -3.03 -0.62
CA VAL A 101 8.46 -4.48 -0.53
C VAL A 101 7.12 -5.22 -0.58
N ALA A 102 6.10 -4.74 0.15
CA ALA A 102 4.81 -5.42 0.18
C ALA A 102 4.12 -5.45 -1.19
N ILE A 103 4.08 -4.31 -1.90
CA ILE A 103 3.49 -4.28 -3.23
C ILE A 103 4.34 -5.03 -4.27
N GLU A 104 5.66 -5.00 -4.13
CA GLU A 104 6.57 -5.80 -4.95
C GLU A 104 6.29 -7.31 -4.78
N ARG A 105 6.02 -7.80 -3.56
CA ARG A 105 5.66 -9.21 -3.35
C ARG A 105 4.38 -9.61 -4.06
N VAL A 106 3.38 -8.73 -4.13
CA VAL A 106 2.16 -8.96 -4.92
C VAL A 106 2.49 -9.03 -6.41
N LYS A 107 3.32 -8.10 -6.90
CA LYS A 107 3.75 -8.06 -8.31
C LYS A 107 4.55 -9.31 -8.69
N GLN A 108 5.49 -9.74 -7.84
CA GLN A 108 6.25 -10.97 -7.99
C GLN A 108 5.33 -12.19 -8.06
N PHE A 109 4.37 -12.32 -7.14
CA PHE A 109 3.37 -13.39 -7.19
C PHE A 109 2.62 -13.42 -8.53
N ILE A 110 2.17 -12.27 -9.04
CA ILE A 110 1.48 -12.19 -10.33
C ILE A 110 2.39 -12.64 -11.48
N TYR A 111 3.67 -12.27 -11.46
CA TYR A 111 4.61 -12.59 -12.54
C TYR A 111 5.06 -14.04 -12.51
N SER A 112 5.49 -14.55 -11.35
CA SER A 112 5.93 -15.93 -11.17
C SER A 112 4.84 -16.94 -11.51
N ASN A 113 3.56 -16.56 -11.40
CA ASN A 113 2.41 -17.41 -11.70
C ASN A 113 1.70 -17.06 -13.02
N HIS A 114 2.34 -16.25 -13.89
CA HIS A 114 1.81 -15.89 -15.22
C HIS A 114 0.41 -15.24 -15.21
N LEU A 115 0.05 -14.52 -14.16
CA LEU A 115 -1.25 -13.85 -14.00
C LEU A 115 -1.28 -12.44 -14.59
N HIS A 116 -0.17 -11.97 -15.18
CA HIS A 116 -0.01 -10.58 -15.61
C HIS A 116 -1.02 -10.13 -16.68
N ASP A 117 -1.58 -11.01 -17.50
CA ASP A 117 -2.62 -10.61 -18.46
C ASP A 117 -4.01 -10.41 -17.82
N GLN A 118 -4.20 -10.94 -16.62
CA GLN A 118 -5.49 -10.92 -15.91
C GLN A 118 -5.50 -9.93 -14.75
N VAL A 119 -4.34 -9.71 -14.11
CA VAL A 119 -4.19 -8.90 -12.90
C VAL A 119 -3.14 -7.82 -13.09
N ARG A 120 -3.48 -6.58 -12.75
CA ARG A 120 -2.56 -5.45 -12.67
C ARG A 120 -2.45 -4.97 -11.23
N VAL A 121 -1.28 -4.45 -10.88
CA VAL A 121 -0.96 -3.88 -9.56
C VAL A 121 -0.78 -2.38 -9.70
N ALA A 122 -1.40 -1.62 -8.80
CA ALA A 122 -1.32 -0.17 -8.83
C ALA A 122 -0.97 0.42 -7.47
N TRP A 123 -0.06 1.39 -7.47
CA TRP A 123 0.19 2.26 -6.33
C TRP A 123 -0.80 3.43 -6.37
N LEU A 124 -1.60 3.61 -5.31
CA LEU A 124 -2.53 4.73 -5.18
C LEU A 124 -2.01 5.74 -4.15
N GLN A 125 -1.45 6.84 -4.63
CA GLN A 125 -1.05 7.99 -3.84
C GLN A 125 -2.29 8.86 -3.58
N TYR A 126 -2.72 8.93 -2.32
CA TYR A 126 -3.90 9.72 -1.94
C TYR A 126 -3.59 10.91 -1.06
N ASP A 127 -2.34 11.07 -0.62
CA ASP A 127 -1.94 12.28 0.09
C ASP A 127 -1.89 13.46 -0.88
N PRO A 128 -2.33 14.66 -0.46
CA PRO A 128 -2.08 15.87 -1.20
C PRO A 128 -0.59 16.06 -1.46
N ASN A 129 -0.25 16.50 -2.66
CA ASN A 129 1.09 16.97 -2.99
C ASN A 129 1.44 18.22 -2.17
N PRO A 130 2.70 18.36 -1.68
CA PRO A 130 3.16 19.60 -1.04
C PRO A 130 3.15 20.79 -2.01
N SER A 131 3.40 21.99 -1.49
CA SER A 131 3.50 23.20 -2.31
C SER A 131 4.51 23.07 -3.47
N ALA A 132 4.33 23.91 -4.51
CA ALA A 132 5.12 23.89 -5.76
C ALA A 132 6.64 24.08 -5.58
N ALA A 133 7.12 24.42 -4.38
CA ALA A 133 8.55 24.44 -4.07
C ALA A 133 9.15 23.04 -3.87
N PHE A 134 8.31 22.05 -3.57
CA PHE A 134 8.70 20.65 -3.28
C PHE A 134 8.12 19.65 -4.29
N VAL A 135 7.37 20.16 -5.27
CA VAL A 135 6.73 19.43 -6.37
C VAL A 135 6.96 20.27 -7.61
N GLU A 136 7.64 19.73 -8.63
CA GLU A 136 7.74 20.43 -9.90
C GLU A 136 6.33 20.58 -10.45
N ASP A 137 6.05 21.75 -11.03
CA ASP A 137 4.77 22.09 -11.64
C ASP A 137 4.27 20.91 -12.49
N LEU A 138 3.05 20.43 -12.22
CA LEU A 138 2.43 19.33 -12.96
C LEU A 138 2.36 19.62 -14.46
N ASP A 139 2.42 20.89 -14.85
CA ASP A 139 2.43 21.36 -16.24
C ASP A 139 3.85 21.42 -16.86
N LYS A 140 4.93 21.41 -16.05
CA LYS A 140 6.32 21.52 -16.52
C LYS A 140 7.12 20.22 -16.41
N VAL A 141 6.92 19.48 -15.31
CA VAL A 141 7.45 18.12 -15.13
C VAL A 141 6.39 17.32 -14.35
N PRO A 142 5.52 16.58 -15.05
CA PRO A 142 4.43 15.83 -14.43
C PRO A 142 4.89 14.58 -13.65
N ASP A 143 6.17 14.52 -13.25
CA ASP A 143 6.81 13.35 -12.64
C ASP A 143 6.73 13.36 -11.11
N ASN A 144 6.23 14.40 -10.45
CA ASN A 144 6.32 14.53 -8.99
C ASN A 144 5.11 14.01 -8.19
N PHE A 145 4.43 12.96 -8.67
CA PHE A 145 3.47 12.20 -7.85
C PHE A 145 4.12 11.20 -6.90
N ILE A 146 5.37 10.83 -7.19
CA ILE A 146 6.15 9.90 -6.39
C ILE A 146 7.18 10.73 -5.60
N PRO A 147 7.21 10.64 -4.26
CA PRO A 147 8.25 11.26 -3.45
C PRO A 147 9.66 11.00 -4.02
N LEU A 148 10.50 12.05 -4.13
CA LEU A 148 11.80 11.98 -4.81
C LEU A 148 12.72 10.84 -4.31
N PHE A 149 12.65 10.48 -3.03
CA PHE A 149 13.45 9.41 -2.44
C PHE A 149 12.93 8.00 -2.78
N LEU A 150 11.72 7.87 -3.35
CA LEU A 150 11.25 6.66 -4.01
C LEU A 150 11.72 6.60 -5.47
N LYS A 151 12.45 7.60 -6.00
CA LYS A 151 13.09 7.52 -7.32
C LYS A 151 14.58 7.18 -7.15
N PRO A 152 15.19 6.34 -8.00
CA PRO A 152 14.62 5.62 -9.16
C PRO A 152 14.03 4.24 -8.83
N HIS A 153 14.12 3.78 -7.58
CA HIS A 153 13.76 2.42 -7.15
C HIS A 153 12.34 2.32 -6.58
N GLY A 154 11.39 3.05 -7.16
CA GLY A 154 10.02 3.15 -6.66
C GLY A 154 9.30 1.81 -6.65
N PRO A 155 8.13 1.74 -6.01
CA PRO A 155 7.35 0.51 -5.93
C PRO A 155 7.18 -0.11 -7.33
N GLN A 156 7.58 -1.37 -7.50
CA GLN A 156 7.50 -2.04 -8.80
C GLN A 156 6.05 -2.44 -9.06
N VAL A 157 5.31 -1.64 -9.83
CA VAL A 157 3.87 -1.78 -10.10
C VAL A 157 3.58 -1.65 -11.59
N ASP A 158 2.35 -1.88 -12.04
CA ASP A 158 1.93 -1.56 -13.41
C ASP A 158 1.61 -0.08 -13.57
N LEU A 159 0.91 0.49 -12.60
CA LEU A 159 0.36 1.83 -12.66
C LEU A 159 0.63 2.60 -11.37
N TYR A 160 0.93 3.88 -11.52
CA TYR A 160 0.96 4.83 -10.42
C TYR A 160 -0.20 5.79 -10.60
N ILE A 161 -1.04 5.88 -9.59
CA ILE A 161 -2.26 6.68 -9.60
C ILE A 161 -2.13 7.75 -8.53
N TYR A 162 -2.39 8.98 -8.92
CA TYR A 162 -2.55 10.11 -7.99
C TYR A 162 -4.02 10.45 -7.88
N SER A 163 -4.55 10.39 -6.66
CA SER A 163 -5.95 10.71 -6.36
C SER A 163 -6.03 11.34 -4.97
N PRO A 164 -5.90 12.66 -4.84
CA PRO A 164 -5.78 13.28 -3.53
C PRO A 164 -7.09 13.21 -2.72
N ALA A 165 -6.98 12.83 -1.45
CA ALA A 165 -8.03 12.94 -0.44
C ALA A 165 -7.80 14.15 0.46
N THR A 166 -8.86 14.76 0.98
CA THR A 166 -8.74 15.81 2.01
C THR A 166 -8.84 15.22 3.41
N ARG A 167 -8.02 15.70 4.36
CA ARG A 167 -8.19 15.35 5.78
C ARG A 167 -9.42 16.01 6.39
N HIS A 168 -9.61 17.29 6.12
CA HIS A 168 -10.69 18.11 6.66
C HIS A 168 -11.50 18.76 5.54
N GLY A 169 -12.78 19.04 5.81
CA GLY A 169 -13.68 19.71 4.88
C GLY A 169 -14.22 18.84 3.75
N ASN A 170 -15.30 19.33 3.11
CA ASN A 170 -15.92 18.73 1.93
C ASN A 170 -15.70 19.66 0.73
N GLY A 171 -14.58 19.47 0.03
CA GLY A 171 -14.32 20.16 -1.23
C GLY A 171 -15.11 19.55 -2.38
N SER A 172 -15.46 20.33 -3.41
CA SER A 172 -16.06 19.77 -4.64
C SER A 172 -15.09 18.90 -5.44
N LYS A 173 -13.79 19.17 -5.31
CA LYS A 173 -12.72 18.55 -6.10
C LYS A 173 -12.23 17.21 -5.56
N SER A 174 -12.44 16.90 -4.28
CA SER A 174 -11.96 15.66 -3.66
C SER A 174 -12.84 15.21 -2.50
N LEU A 175 -12.85 13.90 -2.23
CA LEU A 175 -13.48 13.32 -1.05
C LEU A 175 -12.62 13.53 0.20
N ARG A 176 -13.31 13.71 1.33
CA ARG A 176 -12.70 13.57 2.64
C ARG A 176 -12.26 12.12 2.85
N TYR A 177 -11.13 11.93 3.52
CA TYR A 177 -10.49 10.62 3.68
C TYR A 177 -11.40 9.57 4.33
N ASP A 178 -12.11 9.92 5.41
CA ASP A 178 -13.10 9.03 6.02
C ASP A 178 -14.25 8.72 5.06
N ALA A 179 -14.81 9.71 4.36
CA ALA A 179 -15.92 9.53 3.45
C ALA A 179 -15.57 8.60 2.27
N TRP A 180 -14.29 8.57 1.89
CA TRP A 180 -13.78 7.62 0.91
C TRP A 180 -13.68 6.19 1.46
N LEU A 181 -13.18 6.00 2.69
CA LEU A 181 -12.90 4.67 3.22
C LEU A 181 -14.10 4.01 3.92
N LYS A 182 -14.94 4.78 4.60
CA LYS A 182 -16.10 4.28 5.38
C LYS A 182 -16.97 3.28 4.62
N PRO A 183 -17.32 3.46 3.32
CA PRO A 183 -18.16 2.50 2.59
C PRO A 183 -17.57 1.08 2.53
N TYR A 184 -16.25 0.97 2.61
CA TYR A 184 -15.51 -0.28 2.45
C TYR A 184 -15.16 -0.96 3.78
N LEU A 185 -15.51 -0.36 4.93
CA LEU A 185 -15.22 -0.93 6.24
C LEU A 185 -16.35 -1.87 6.69
N PRO A 186 -16.04 -3.10 7.14
CA PRO A 186 -17.05 -4.14 7.40
C PRO A 186 -18.00 -3.81 8.56
N PHE A 187 -17.53 -2.99 9.50
CA PHE A 187 -18.31 -2.51 10.65
C PHE A 187 -19.01 -1.18 10.38
N ALA A 188 -18.86 -0.58 9.20
CA ALA A 188 -19.53 0.67 8.86
C ALA A 188 -20.90 0.38 8.22
N LYS A 189 -21.96 1.02 8.72
CA LYS A 189 -23.33 0.86 8.22
C LYS A 189 -23.89 2.21 7.83
N LYS A 190 -24.61 2.23 6.71
CA LYS A 190 -25.24 3.45 6.20
C LYS A 190 -26.35 3.88 7.16
N ALA A 191 -26.29 5.11 7.64
CA ALA A 191 -27.27 5.73 8.52
C ALA A 191 -27.53 7.16 8.03
N GLY A 192 -28.69 7.39 7.41
CA GLY A 192 -28.97 8.65 6.72
C GLY A 192 -28.02 8.88 5.54
N GLY A 193 -27.33 10.04 5.56
CA GLY A 193 -26.41 10.47 4.51
C GLY A 193 -24.96 10.02 4.67
N ASP A 194 -24.61 9.32 5.76
CA ASP A 194 -23.23 8.90 6.07
C ASP A 194 -23.17 7.42 6.48
N TYR A 195 -21.97 6.91 6.70
CA TYR A 195 -21.68 5.61 7.29
C TYR A 195 -21.21 5.77 8.74
N MET A 196 -21.82 5.04 9.65
CA MET A 196 -21.54 5.05 11.09
C MET A 196 -21.04 3.68 11.56
N ALA A 197 -20.28 3.65 12.65
CA ALA A 197 -19.81 2.41 13.26
C ALA A 197 -20.99 1.61 13.82
N SER A 198 -21.03 0.32 13.50
CA SER A 198 -22.07 -0.61 13.95
C SER A 198 -21.85 -1.15 15.35
N ASN A 199 -20.73 -0.84 15.99
CA ASN A 199 -20.39 -1.33 17.33
C ASN A 199 -19.77 -0.24 18.20
N ASP A 200 -19.83 -0.44 19.52
CA ASP A 200 -19.40 0.54 20.52
C ASP A 200 -17.89 0.78 20.53
N PHE A 201 -17.09 -0.23 20.19
CA PHE A 201 -15.64 -0.08 20.19
C PHE A 201 -15.18 0.95 19.16
N GLN A 202 -15.59 0.83 17.90
CA GLN A 202 -15.22 1.82 16.88
C GLN A 202 -15.86 3.19 17.14
N ARG A 203 -17.09 3.24 17.67
CA ARG A 203 -17.70 4.51 18.13
C ARG A 203 -16.84 5.20 19.19
N ALA A 204 -16.41 4.47 20.22
CA ALA A 204 -15.57 4.98 21.30
C ALA A 204 -14.16 5.40 20.83
N GLN A 205 -13.66 4.84 19.73
CA GLN A 205 -12.41 5.28 19.12
C GLN A 205 -12.55 6.60 18.33
N GLY A 206 -13.79 7.08 18.12
CA GLY A 206 -14.06 8.30 17.36
C GLY A 206 -14.29 8.06 15.85
N PHE A 207 -14.73 6.87 15.44
CA PHE A 207 -15.02 6.55 14.04
C PHE A 207 -16.08 7.47 13.41
N ASP A 208 -17.11 7.81 14.17
CA ASP A 208 -18.24 8.61 13.68
C ASP A 208 -17.88 10.10 13.57
N ASP A 209 -16.81 10.54 14.24
CA ASP A 209 -16.31 11.90 14.20
C ASP A 209 -15.23 12.04 13.11
N PRO A 210 -15.51 12.73 11.99
CA PRO A 210 -14.55 12.88 10.90
C PRO A 210 -13.28 13.62 11.31
N ASP A 211 -13.35 14.48 12.31
CA ASP A 211 -12.20 15.22 12.85
C ASP A 211 -11.54 14.49 14.03
N GLY A 212 -12.10 13.34 14.42
CA GLY A 212 -11.61 12.50 15.50
C GLY A 212 -10.28 11.79 15.19
N LYS A 213 -9.56 11.43 16.26
CA LYS A 213 -8.25 10.75 16.22
C LYS A 213 -8.24 9.42 15.44
N TYR A 214 -9.39 8.79 15.25
CA TYR A 214 -9.50 7.57 14.46
C TYR A 214 -9.03 7.78 13.02
N TRP A 215 -9.43 8.90 12.42
CA TRP A 215 -9.12 9.24 11.03
C TRP A 215 -7.79 9.96 10.86
N ASP A 216 -7.07 10.20 11.95
CA ASP A 216 -5.67 10.59 11.88
C ASP A 216 -4.78 9.41 11.46
N SER A 217 -5.21 8.17 11.62
CA SER A 217 -4.40 7.03 11.16
C SER A 217 -4.52 6.84 9.64
N TRP A 218 -3.57 7.44 8.92
CA TRP A 218 -3.41 7.33 7.47
C TRP A 218 -2.44 6.19 7.20
N ALA A 219 -2.97 4.97 7.07
CA ALA A 219 -2.18 3.75 6.99
C ALA A 219 -2.26 3.11 5.59
N ARG A 220 -1.58 1.97 5.39
CA ARG A 220 -1.69 1.18 4.16
C ARG A 220 -3.07 0.51 4.06
N HIS A 221 -3.70 0.65 2.90
CA HIS A 221 -4.94 -0.05 2.54
C HIS A 221 -4.76 -0.83 1.25
N TRP A 222 -5.40 -1.99 1.19
CA TRP A 222 -5.49 -2.81 -0.01
C TRP A 222 -6.92 -2.80 -0.52
N PHE A 223 -7.10 -2.60 -1.82
CA PHE A 223 -8.38 -2.81 -2.51
C PHE A 223 -8.19 -3.81 -3.63
N ILE A 224 -9.00 -4.86 -3.63
CA ILE A 224 -9.00 -5.89 -4.66
C ILE A 224 -10.26 -5.67 -5.45
N VAL A 225 -10.08 -5.34 -6.73
CA VAL A 225 -11.16 -4.84 -7.59
C VAL A 225 -11.31 -5.77 -8.79
N SER A 226 -12.53 -6.25 -8.99
CA SER A 226 -12.89 -7.13 -10.10
C SER A 226 -12.91 -6.38 -11.44
N PRO A 227 -12.92 -7.10 -12.58
CA PRO A 227 -12.97 -6.50 -13.91
C PRO A 227 -14.18 -5.58 -14.18
N ASP A 228 -15.28 -5.75 -13.44
CA ASP A 228 -16.46 -4.86 -13.50
C ASP A 228 -16.31 -3.61 -12.61
N GLY A 229 -15.16 -3.41 -12.00
CA GLY A 229 -14.81 -2.24 -11.19
C GLY A 229 -15.34 -2.25 -9.77
N LYS A 230 -15.81 -3.39 -9.25
CA LYS A 230 -16.28 -3.52 -7.86
C LYS A 230 -15.16 -3.95 -6.92
N VAL A 231 -15.11 -3.34 -5.74
CA VAL A 231 -14.23 -3.77 -4.65
C VAL A 231 -14.82 -5.04 -4.05
N VAL A 232 -14.14 -6.18 -4.25
CA VAL A 232 -14.58 -7.48 -3.70
C VAL A 232 -13.88 -7.83 -2.40
N ASP A 233 -12.70 -7.26 -2.16
CA ASP A 233 -12.05 -7.25 -0.85
C ASP A 233 -11.37 -5.91 -0.57
N ALA A 234 -11.38 -5.49 0.70
CA ALA A 234 -10.62 -4.34 1.16
C ALA A 234 -10.01 -4.57 2.55
N TYR A 235 -8.69 -4.38 2.67
CA TYR A 235 -7.96 -4.64 3.92
C TYR A 235 -7.28 -3.37 4.42
N PHE A 236 -7.65 -2.96 5.64
CA PHE A 236 -7.22 -1.70 6.24
C PHE A 236 -6.26 -1.96 7.39
N SER A 237 -5.16 -1.21 7.43
CA SER A 237 -4.16 -1.31 8.51
C SER A 237 -4.49 -0.43 9.73
N ASN A 238 -5.56 0.39 9.68
CA ASN A 238 -5.85 1.42 10.69
C ASN A 238 -6.80 0.98 11.82
N LEU A 239 -7.08 -0.33 11.98
CA LEU A 239 -8.13 -0.86 12.86
C LEU A 239 -7.73 -0.98 14.36
N GLY A 240 -6.91 -0.06 14.89
CA GLY A 240 -6.45 -0.09 16.29
C GLY A 240 -5.32 -1.09 16.57
N SER A 241 -4.79 -1.76 15.55
CA SER A 241 -3.60 -2.59 15.64
C SER A 241 -2.48 -1.96 14.81
N TYR A 242 -1.34 -1.64 15.42
CA TYR A 242 -0.17 -1.06 14.73
C TYR A 242 0.52 -2.02 13.74
N TYR A 243 -0.13 -3.11 13.36
CA TYR A 243 0.36 -4.07 12.36
C TYR A 243 -0.21 -3.67 11.01
N ILE A 244 0.68 -3.47 10.04
CA ILE A 244 0.25 -3.27 8.67
C ILE A 244 -0.12 -4.59 8.03
N GLN A 245 -1.18 -4.59 7.23
CA GLN A 245 -1.52 -5.75 6.43
C GLN A 245 -0.47 -5.93 5.32
N GLY A 246 0.14 -7.11 5.28
CA GLY A 246 1.18 -7.46 4.33
C GLY A 246 0.61 -7.84 2.96
N ALA A 247 1.49 -8.33 2.09
CA ALA A 247 1.10 -8.87 0.79
C ALA A 247 0.21 -10.14 0.90
N ASP A 248 0.10 -10.73 2.09
CA ASP A 248 -0.68 -11.94 2.33
C ASP A 248 -2.15 -11.72 2.02
N LYS A 249 -2.69 -10.55 2.37
CA LYS A 249 -4.10 -10.23 2.12
C LYS A 249 -4.44 -10.18 0.63
N PRO A 250 -3.81 -9.32 -0.20
CA PRO A 250 -4.12 -9.28 -1.62
C PRO A 250 -3.79 -10.59 -2.33
N ILE A 251 -2.69 -11.28 -2.00
CA ILE A 251 -2.34 -12.55 -2.65
C ILE A 251 -3.41 -13.61 -2.37
N ASN A 252 -3.82 -13.76 -1.11
CA ASN A 252 -4.79 -14.79 -0.75
C ASN A 252 -6.20 -14.47 -1.26
N SER A 253 -6.57 -13.18 -1.34
CA SER A 253 -7.79 -12.73 -2.01
C SER A 253 -7.77 -13.08 -3.50
N LEU A 254 -6.64 -12.89 -4.20
CA LEU A 254 -6.50 -13.32 -5.59
C LEU A 254 -6.62 -14.85 -5.75
N ILE A 255 -5.99 -15.64 -4.87
CA ILE A 255 -6.13 -17.11 -4.86
C ILE A 255 -7.60 -17.50 -4.82
N HIS A 256 -8.35 -16.90 -3.89
CA HIS A 256 -9.78 -17.15 -3.73
C HIS A 256 -10.61 -16.74 -4.95
N HIS A 257 -10.53 -15.47 -5.35
CA HIS A 257 -11.41 -14.91 -6.39
C HIS A 257 -11.10 -15.43 -7.79
N LEU A 258 -9.83 -15.75 -8.07
CA LEU A 258 -9.41 -16.36 -9.34
C LEU A 258 -9.45 -17.90 -9.29
N LYS A 259 -9.82 -18.50 -8.15
CA LYS A 259 -9.89 -19.95 -7.93
C LYS A 259 -8.58 -20.66 -8.28
N LEU A 260 -7.47 -20.11 -7.82
CA LEU A 260 -6.13 -20.64 -8.11
C LEU A 260 -5.82 -21.85 -7.23
N ASP A 261 -5.13 -22.83 -7.80
CA ASP A 261 -4.62 -23.99 -7.07
C ASP A 261 -3.32 -23.62 -6.33
N ALA A 262 -3.43 -23.38 -5.02
CA ALA A 262 -2.33 -22.93 -4.19
C ALA A 262 -1.11 -23.86 -4.16
N ASP A 263 -1.29 -25.16 -4.38
CA ASP A 263 -0.18 -26.13 -4.39
C ASP A 263 0.69 -25.98 -5.64
N SER A 264 0.16 -25.37 -6.69
CA SER A 264 0.87 -25.08 -7.94
C SER A 264 1.58 -23.73 -7.94
N LEU A 265 1.29 -22.84 -6.98
CA LEU A 265 1.71 -21.44 -7.01
C LEU A 265 3.09 -21.21 -6.37
N GLU A 266 3.85 -20.31 -6.99
CA GLU A 266 5.03 -19.69 -6.38
C GLU A 266 4.58 -18.49 -5.52
N ILE A 267 4.62 -18.64 -4.20
CA ILE A 267 4.21 -17.63 -3.23
C ILE A 267 5.41 -17.23 -2.37
N PRO A 268 5.91 -15.98 -2.50
CA PRO A 268 7.09 -15.54 -1.77
C PRO A 268 6.81 -15.43 -0.27
N LYS A 269 7.86 -15.58 0.55
CA LYS A 269 7.78 -15.32 1.99
C LYS A 269 7.32 -13.88 2.24
N ILE A 270 6.37 -13.73 3.17
CA ILE A 270 5.73 -12.45 3.46
C ILE A 270 6.26 -11.90 4.78
N VAL A 271 6.58 -10.61 4.79
CA VAL A 271 7.07 -9.90 5.98
C VAL A 271 6.01 -8.90 6.42
N THR A 272 5.63 -9.00 7.69
CA THR A 272 4.74 -8.04 8.35
C THR A 272 5.58 -7.12 9.23
N ALA A 273 5.35 -5.81 9.12
CA ALA A 273 5.98 -4.83 10.00
C ALA A 273 4.95 -4.15 10.90
N LYS A 274 5.45 -3.56 11.98
CA LYS A 274 4.66 -2.66 12.84
C LYS A 274 5.10 -1.23 12.57
N TYR A 275 4.17 -0.35 12.26
CA TYR A 275 4.45 1.08 12.25
C TYR A 275 3.20 1.90 12.51
N GLU A 276 3.41 3.09 13.04
CA GLU A 276 2.40 4.13 13.21
C GLU A 276 2.51 5.14 12.07
N SER A 277 1.37 5.50 11.48
CA SER A 277 1.31 6.54 10.45
C SER A 277 0.13 7.44 10.74
N PHE A 278 0.44 8.64 11.23
CA PHE A 278 -0.55 9.67 11.52
C PHE A 278 -0.55 10.71 10.41
N TYR A 279 -1.73 11.24 10.11
CA TYR A 279 -1.90 12.38 9.24
C TYR A 279 -1.01 13.51 9.75
N THR A 280 -0.24 14.03 8.82
CA THR A 280 0.40 15.32 9.01
C THR A 280 0.26 16.13 7.75
N PRO A 281 0.08 17.46 7.87
CA PRO A 281 0.33 18.35 6.74
C PRO A 281 1.69 18.00 6.13
N PRO A 282 1.87 18.10 4.81
CA PRO A 282 3.11 17.68 4.16
C PRO A 282 4.32 18.20 4.95
N TYR A 283 5.19 17.29 5.42
CA TYR A 283 6.31 17.63 6.30
C TYR A 283 7.17 18.76 5.74
N TRP A 284 7.23 18.89 4.42
CA TRP A 284 7.92 19.96 3.71
C TRP A 284 7.25 21.32 3.82
N ASP A 285 5.92 21.38 3.88
CA ASP A 285 5.22 22.63 4.18
C ASP A 285 5.43 23.04 5.64
N LEU A 286 5.58 22.07 6.56
CA LEU A 286 6.00 22.35 7.94
C LEU A 286 7.46 22.83 8.01
N LEU A 287 8.37 22.22 7.25
CA LEU A 287 9.77 22.66 7.17
C LEU A 287 9.90 24.05 6.52
N ASP A 288 9.19 24.32 5.43
CA ASP A 288 9.14 25.63 4.77
C ASP A 288 8.56 26.67 5.72
N LYS A 289 7.44 26.37 6.38
CA LYS A 289 6.87 27.24 7.41
C LYS A 289 7.87 27.50 8.53
N ASN A 290 8.49 26.47 9.10
CA ASN A 290 9.47 26.62 10.16
C ASN A 290 10.70 27.43 9.70
N ALA A 291 11.16 27.23 8.47
CA ALA A 291 12.25 27.99 7.87
C ALA A 291 11.86 29.46 7.68
N ARG A 292 10.69 29.74 7.11
CA ARG A 292 10.13 31.09 6.96
C ARG A 292 9.93 31.79 8.28
N ASP A 293 9.37 31.10 9.27
CA ASP A 293 9.15 31.63 10.62
C ASP A 293 10.50 31.94 11.30
N THR A 294 11.50 31.07 11.16
CA THR A 294 12.87 31.30 11.68
C THR A 294 13.55 32.47 10.98
N LEU A 295 13.31 32.65 9.68
CA LEU A 295 13.86 33.74 8.88
C LEU A 295 13.03 35.04 8.98
N GLY A 296 11.89 35.02 9.68
CA GLY A 296 10.97 36.17 9.79
C GLY A 296 10.23 36.52 8.48
N VAL A 297 10.18 35.60 7.52
CA VAL A 297 9.63 35.79 6.17
C VAL A 297 8.28 35.07 6.06
N GLY A 298 7.28 35.48 6.86
CA GLY A 298 5.99 34.78 6.92
C GLY A 298 4.73 35.63 7.07
N ALA A 299 4.84 36.90 7.48
CA ALA A 299 3.67 37.77 7.64
C ALA A 299 3.52 38.72 6.43
N LYS A 300 2.75 38.29 5.42
CA LYS A 300 1.91 39.14 4.53
C LYS A 300 1.27 38.29 3.44
N GLN A 301 0.06 37.78 3.70
CA GLN A 301 -1.22 38.15 3.05
C GLN A 301 -2.34 37.26 3.57
#